data_AF-A0A519V037-F1
#
_entry.id   AF-A0A519V037-F1
#
_cell.length_a   1.000
_cell.length_b   1.000
_cell.length_c   1.000
_cell.angle_alpha   90.00
_cell.angle_beta   90.00
_cell.angle_gamma   90.00
#
_symmetry.space_group_name_H-M   'P 1'
#
loop_
_entity.id
_entity.type
_entity.pdbx_description
1 polymer ?
#
loop_
_entity_poly.entity_id
_entity_poly.type
_entity_poly.pdbx_seq_one_letter_code
_entity_poly.pdbx_strand_id
1 'polypeptide(L)'
;MLLGLLLSIAAERVPAGQLALAPLLALTVPLWLVLTGLLAVGWGLRRRPIALLPLAALALAWPQVQRGLPLHLGGSNYELVDKKHNFPEDNQLRLLSANVRIFNVYPQLRRADPTAPARAMAWLAASPADVLCLQEFYQEPSGTHSADGNLFRVADKLGPQSGRQVFVSK
;
A
#
# COMPACT_ATOMS: atom_id res chain seq x y z
N MET A 1 6.93 21.10 -21.93
CA MET A 1 7.20 19.95 -21.05
C MET A 1 7.31 20.36 -19.60
N LEU A 2 8.23 21.26 -19.22
CA LEU A 2 8.38 21.72 -17.83
C LEU A 2 7.11 22.33 -17.24
N LEU A 3 6.39 23.17 -18.00
CA LEU A 3 5.10 23.71 -17.59
C LEU A 3 4.04 22.62 -17.34
N GLY A 4 4.03 21.57 -18.17
CA GLY A 4 3.13 20.43 -18.00
C GLY A 4 3.43 19.64 -16.73
N LEU A 5 4.73 19.42 -16.45
CA LEU A 5 5.19 18.80 -15.21
C LEU A 5 4.76 19.64 -13.98
N LEU A 6 5.00 20.95 -14.01
CA LEU A 6 4.63 21.84 -12.90
C LEU A 6 3.11 21.90 -12.68
N LEU A 7 2.32 21.98 -13.76
CA LEU A 7 0.85 21.99 -13.69
C LEU A 7 0.33 20.68 -13.10
N SER A 8 0.89 19.55 -13.53
CA SER A 8 0.51 18.22 -13.07
C SER A 8 0.86 18.02 -11.59
N ILE A 9 2.03 18.48 -11.15
CA ILE A 9 2.42 18.49 -9.72
C ILE A 9 1.54 19.42 -8.90
N ALA A 10 1.19 20.60 -9.42
CA ALA A 10 0.29 21.51 -8.72
C ALA A 10 -1.11 20.91 -8.55
N ALA A 11 -1.59 20.16 -9.54
CA ALA A 11 -2.88 19.49 -9.50
C ALA A 11 -2.97 18.43 -8.39
N GLU A 12 -1.86 17.79 -7.99
CA GLU A 12 -1.83 16.88 -6.83
C GLU A 12 -2.27 17.56 -5.51
N ARG A 13 -2.11 18.89 -5.40
CA ARG A 13 -2.45 19.62 -4.18
C ARG A 13 -3.90 20.09 -4.13
N VAL A 14 -4.66 19.92 -5.21
CA VAL A 14 -6.05 20.38 -5.31
C VAL A 14 -6.98 19.23 -4.93
N PRO A 15 -7.82 19.38 -3.89
CA PRO A 15 -8.80 18.36 -3.52
C PRO A 15 -9.78 18.07 -4.66
N ALA A 16 -10.12 16.80 -4.85
CA ALA A 16 -11.08 16.37 -5.89
C ALA A 16 -12.45 17.06 -5.75
N GLY A 17 -12.84 17.44 -4.54
CA GLY A 17 -14.08 18.18 -4.26
C GLY A 17 -14.11 19.62 -4.79
N GLN A 18 -12.96 20.23 -5.09
CA GLN A 18 -12.89 21.59 -5.65
C GLN A 18 -12.80 21.56 -7.18
N LEU A 19 -12.00 20.64 -7.72
CA LEU A 19 -11.83 20.49 -9.17
C LEU A 19 -11.68 19.01 -9.52
N ALA A 20 -12.73 18.42 -10.09
CA ALA A 20 -12.74 17.00 -10.49
C ALA A 20 -11.68 16.66 -11.55
N LEU A 21 -11.22 17.66 -12.32
CA LEU A 21 -10.16 17.48 -13.32
C LEU A 21 -8.75 17.42 -12.68
N ALA A 22 -8.57 17.93 -11.45
CA ALA A 22 -7.24 17.97 -10.83
C ALA A 22 -6.61 16.59 -10.60
N PRO A 23 -7.33 15.57 -10.06
CA PRO A 23 -6.79 14.22 -9.94
C PRO A 23 -6.42 13.61 -11.30
N LEU A 24 -7.19 13.89 -12.36
CA LEU A 24 -6.89 13.40 -13.71
C LEU A 24 -5.60 14.04 -14.25
N LEU A 25 -5.39 15.34 -14.01
CA LEU A 25 -4.15 16.02 -14.35
C LEU A 25 -2.96 15.53 -13.54
N ALA A 26 -3.15 15.24 -12.24
CA ALA A 26 -2.13 14.65 -11.39
C ALA A 26 -1.71 13.25 -11.89
N LEU A 27 -2.64 12.48 -12.47
CA LEU A 27 -2.33 11.17 -13.06
C LEU A 27 -1.34 11.27 -14.25
N THR A 28 -1.17 12.46 -14.83
CA THR A 28 -0.21 12.69 -15.93
C THR A 28 1.23 12.96 -15.46
N VAL A 29 1.49 13.05 -14.14
CA VAL A 29 2.85 13.31 -13.59
C VAL A 29 3.89 12.32 -14.13
N PRO A 30 3.67 10.98 -14.14
CA PRO A 30 4.66 10.03 -14.64
C PRO A 30 5.01 10.26 -16.12
N LEU A 31 4.02 10.61 -16.95
CA LEU A 31 4.23 10.93 -18.35
C LEU A 31 5.15 12.14 -18.51
N TRP A 32 4.88 13.22 -17.77
CA TRP A 32 5.70 14.43 -17.83
C TRP A 32 7.12 14.23 -17.29
N LEU A 33 7.29 13.39 -16.27
CA LEU A 33 8.60 13.00 -15.76
C LEU A 33 9.42 12.26 -16.81
N VAL A 34 8.83 11.27 -17.48
CA VAL A 34 9.50 10.50 -18.56
C VAL A 34 9.91 11.42 -19.70
N LEU A 35 8.99 12.27 -20.16
CA LEU A 35 9.27 13.23 -21.24
C LEU A 35 10.40 14.20 -20.88
N THR A 36 10.44 14.67 -19.63
CA THR A 36 11.52 15.55 -19.12
C THR A 36 12.85 14.78 -19.02
N GLY A 37 12.82 13.51 -18.61
CA GLY A 37 13.97 12.61 -18.61
C GLY A 37 14.57 12.38 -20.00
N LEU A 38 13.74 12.07 -20.98
CA LEU A 38 14.17 11.90 -22.38
C LEU A 38 14.83 13.16 -22.92
N LEU A 39 14.31 14.34 -22.59
CA LEU A 39 14.89 15.62 -22.98
C LEU A 39 16.25 15.86 -22.31
N ALA A 40 16.35 15.59 -21.01
CA ALA A 40 17.60 15.69 -20.26
C ALA A 40 18.69 14.80 -20.87
N VAL A 41 18.36 13.54 -21.18
CA VAL A 41 19.28 12.60 -21.84
C VAL A 41 19.64 13.08 -23.24
N GLY A 42 18.66 13.43 -24.08
CA GLY A 42 18.88 13.85 -25.45
C GLY A 42 19.77 15.09 -25.58
N TRP A 43 19.59 16.08 -24.69
CA TRP A 43 20.44 17.28 -24.66
C TRP A 43 21.78 17.05 -23.97
N GLY A 44 21.83 16.20 -22.94
CA GLY A 44 23.06 15.79 -22.27
C GLY A 44 24.02 15.07 -23.21
N LEU A 45 23.51 14.15 -24.04
CA LEU A 45 24.29 13.46 -25.08
C LEU A 45 24.87 14.43 -26.12
N ARG A 46 24.17 15.54 -26.40
CA ARG A 46 24.63 16.60 -27.32
C ARG A 46 25.52 17.65 -26.63
N ARG A 47 25.92 17.43 -25.36
CA ARG A 47 26.72 18.34 -24.51
C ARG A 47 26.22 19.78 -24.51
N ARG A 48 24.90 19.98 -24.62
CA ARG A 48 24.33 21.33 -24.62
C ARG A 48 24.15 21.77 -23.17
N PRO A 49 24.61 22.98 -22.78
CA PRO A 49 24.43 23.49 -21.42
C PRO A 49 22.94 23.63 -21.05
N ILE A 50 22.06 23.74 -22.05
CA ILE A 50 20.61 23.77 -21.86
C ILE A 50 20.03 22.47 -21.26
N ALA A 51 20.80 21.37 -21.24
CA ALA A 51 20.46 20.13 -20.54
C ALA A 51 20.34 20.30 -19.01
N LEU A 52 20.96 21.34 -18.44
CA LEU A 52 20.87 21.64 -17.01
C LEU A 52 19.44 21.99 -16.58
N LEU A 53 18.61 22.56 -17.46
CA LEU A 53 17.23 22.93 -17.15
C LEU A 53 16.33 21.71 -16.87
N PRO A 54 16.20 20.72 -17.76
CA PRO A 54 15.41 19.51 -17.47
C PRO A 54 16.04 18.68 -16.34
N LEU A 55 17.37 18.69 -16.17
CA LEU A 55 18.02 18.04 -15.01
C LEU A 55 17.63 18.69 -13.69
N ALA A 56 17.66 20.02 -13.60
CA ALA A 56 17.24 20.75 -12.40
C ALA A 56 15.76 20.50 -12.10
N ALA A 57 14.90 20.47 -13.13
CA ALA A 57 13.49 20.15 -12.95
C ALA A 57 13.26 18.73 -12.40
N LEU A 58 14.01 17.74 -12.89
CA LEU A 58 13.95 16.36 -12.37
C LEU A 58 14.46 16.27 -10.93
N ALA A 59 15.52 17.02 -10.59
CA ALA A 59 16.04 17.08 -9.24
C ALA A 59 15.01 17.70 -8.26
N LEU A 60 14.32 18.77 -8.68
CA LEU A 60 13.25 19.38 -7.89
C LEU A 60 12.00 18.49 -7.80
N ALA A 61 11.71 17.70 -8.85
CA ALA A 61 10.61 16.75 -8.89
C ALA A 61 10.98 15.36 -8.31
N TRP A 62 12.15 15.23 -7.68
CA TRP A 62 12.61 13.98 -7.09
C TRP A 62 11.64 13.38 -6.05
N PRO A 63 11.00 14.18 -5.17
CA PRO A 63 10.01 13.64 -4.24
C PRO A 63 8.83 12.92 -4.93
N GLN A 64 8.42 13.38 -6.11
CA GLN A 64 7.35 12.78 -6.89
C GLN A 64 7.78 11.45 -7.50
N VAL A 65 9.04 11.35 -7.93
CA VAL A 65 9.64 10.08 -8.36
C VAL A 65 9.65 9.08 -7.21
N GLN A 66 10.04 9.51 -6.00
CA GLN A 66 10.09 8.64 -4.81
C GLN A 66 8.72 8.13 -4.36
N ARG A 67 7.64 8.90 -4.61
CA ARG A 67 6.27 8.46 -4.33
C ARG A 67 5.80 7.35 -5.28
N GLY A 68 6.16 7.44 -6.57
CA GLY A 68 5.75 6.46 -7.59
C GLY A 68 6.68 5.24 -7.65
N LEU A 69 7.96 5.44 -7.40
CA LEU A 69 8.97 4.40 -7.35
C LEU A 69 9.83 4.62 -6.11
N PRO A 70 9.50 3.96 -4.98
CA PRO A 70 10.26 4.09 -3.74
C PRO A 70 11.63 3.42 -3.89
N LEU A 71 12.56 4.16 -4.49
CA LEU A 71 13.95 3.79 -4.63
C LEU A 71 14.66 4.06 -3.30
N HIS A 72 14.74 3.03 -2.46
CA HIS A 72 15.54 3.06 -1.22
C HIS A 72 17.03 2.92 -1.54
N LEU A 73 17.60 3.90 -2.27
CA LEU A 73 19.01 3.92 -2.69
C LEU A 73 19.96 4.44 -1.59
N GLY A 74 19.42 4.97 -0.50
CA GLY A 74 20.12 5.23 0.75
C GLY A 74 19.31 4.65 1.90
N GLY A 75 19.93 3.88 2.77
CA GLY A 75 19.32 3.29 3.97
C GLY A 75 18.98 4.34 5.04
N SER A 76 18.09 5.27 4.72
CA SER A 76 17.65 6.39 5.55
C SER A 76 16.26 6.74 5.01
N ASN A 77 15.15 6.27 5.58
CA ASN A 77 14.58 6.69 6.87
C ASN A 77 13.66 5.62 7.48
N TYR A 78 13.90 4.36 7.18
CA TYR A 78 13.56 3.32 8.14
C TYR A 78 14.89 3.03 8.85
N GLU A 79 15.05 3.44 10.10
CA GLU A 79 15.93 2.67 10.97
C GLU A 79 15.20 1.33 11.12
N LEU A 80 15.49 0.39 10.21
CA LEU A 80 15.42 -1.01 10.59
C LEU A 80 16.41 -1.06 11.73
N VAL A 81 15.91 -1.03 12.96
CA VAL A 81 16.74 -1.00 14.16
C VAL A 81 17.84 -2.02 13.91
N ASP A 82 19.06 -1.49 13.89
CA ASP A 82 20.25 -2.24 13.60
C ASP A 82 20.16 -3.55 14.41
N LYS A 83 20.27 -4.71 13.76
CA LYS A 83 20.18 -6.04 14.42
C LYS A 83 21.20 -6.22 15.58
N LYS A 84 22.02 -5.19 15.84
CA LYS A 84 22.93 -5.02 16.96
C LYS A 84 22.30 -4.54 18.26
N HIS A 85 21.07 -4.03 18.27
CA HIS A 85 20.37 -3.88 19.53
C HIS A 85 19.85 -5.26 19.93
N ASN A 86 20.60 -5.95 20.80
CA ASN A 86 20.10 -7.07 21.60
C ASN A 86 18.99 -6.53 22.52
N PHE A 87 17.83 -6.22 21.95
CA PHE A 87 16.62 -6.18 22.75
C PHE A 87 16.45 -7.59 23.32
N PRO A 88 16.16 -7.74 24.62
CA PRO A 88 15.74 -9.01 25.16
C PRO A 88 14.64 -9.56 24.25
N GLU A 89 14.69 -10.84 23.88
CA GLU A 89 13.66 -11.44 23.01
C GLU A 89 12.24 -11.20 23.56
N ASP A 90 12.12 -11.01 24.88
CA ASP A 90 10.90 -10.66 25.62
C ASP A 90 10.30 -9.28 25.26
N ASN A 91 10.99 -8.42 24.51
CA ASN A 91 10.53 -7.06 24.19
C ASN A 91 10.32 -6.83 22.69
N GLN A 92 10.20 -7.90 21.89
CA GLN A 92 9.89 -7.82 20.46
C GLN A 92 8.39 -8.02 20.22
N LEU A 93 7.72 -7.00 19.68
CA LEU A 93 6.31 -7.10 19.26
C LEU A 93 6.25 -7.50 17.78
N ARG A 94 5.63 -8.63 17.46
CA ARG A 94 5.40 -9.12 16.10
C ARG A 94 4.02 -8.70 15.59
N LEU A 95 4.01 -7.83 14.59
CA LEU A 95 2.79 -7.33 13.95
C LEU A 95 2.60 -7.96 12.57
N LEU A 96 1.40 -8.50 12.31
CA LEU A 96 0.97 -8.91 10.97
C LEU A 96 -0.16 -8.00 10.48
N SER A 97 0.08 -7.25 9.40
CA SER A 97 -0.96 -6.47 8.71
C SER A 97 -1.29 -7.12 7.38
N ALA A 98 -2.57 -7.40 7.14
CA ALA A 98 -3.03 -8.04 5.91
C ALA A 98 -4.37 -7.49 5.44
N ASN A 99 -4.44 -7.12 4.16
CA ASN A 99 -5.73 -6.96 3.47
C ASN A 99 -6.22 -8.35 3.04
N VAL A 100 -7.34 -8.78 3.63
CA VAL A 100 -7.87 -10.13 3.45
C VAL A 100 -8.93 -10.22 2.36
N ARG A 101 -9.26 -9.10 1.70
CA ARG A 101 -10.26 -9.01 0.62
C ARG A 101 -11.51 -9.82 0.93
N ILE A 102 -12.14 -9.53 2.07
CA ILE A 102 -13.36 -10.17 2.59
C ILE A 102 -13.33 -11.70 2.61
N PHE A 103 -12.13 -12.31 2.67
CA PHE A 103 -11.93 -13.76 2.54
C PHE A 103 -12.65 -14.39 1.35
N ASN A 104 -12.79 -13.65 0.24
CA ASN A 104 -13.55 -14.07 -0.94
C ASN A 104 -14.97 -14.56 -0.59
N VAL A 105 -15.71 -13.85 0.28
CA VAL A 105 -17.06 -14.28 0.72
C VAL A 105 -18.00 -14.69 -0.44
N TYR A 106 -17.90 -14.02 -1.59
CA TYR A 106 -18.75 -14.27 -2.75
C TYR A 106 -18.46 -15.63 -3.42
N PRO A 107 -19.48 -16.47 -3.69
CA PRO A 107 -19.30 -17.78 -4.33
C PRO A 107 -18.56 -17.72 -5.66
N GLN A 108 -18.74 -16.64 -6.43
CA GLN A 108 -18.07 -16.43 -7.72
C GLN A 108 -16.55 -16.34 -7.58
N LEU A 109 -16.06 -15.78 -6.48
CA LEU A 109 -14.64 -15.63 -6.16
C LEU A 109 -14.04 -16.93 -5.59
N ARG A 110 -14.87 -17.83 -5.07
CA ARG A 110 -14.47 -19.12 -4.48
C ARG A 110 -14.54 -20.32 -5.42
N ARG A 111 -15.07 -20.16 -6.64
CA ARG A 111 -15.25 -21.30 -7.57
C ARG A 111 -13.96 -22.07 -7.84
N ALA A 112 -12.83 -21.38 -7.91
CA ALA A 112 -11.53 -22.01 -8.15
C ALA A 112 -11.00 -22.77 -6.92
N ASP A 113 -11.31 -22.28 -5.72
CA ASP A 113 -10.95 -22.94 -4.46
C ASP A 113 -11.94 -22.56 -3.33
N PRO A 114 -12.94 -23.42 -3.07
CA PRO A 114 -13.91 -23.20 -2.00
C PRO A 114 -13.31 -23.22 -0.59
N THR A 115 -12.14 -23.84 -0.43
CA THR A 115 -11.47 -23.99 0.88
C THR A 115 -10.52 -22.84 1.21
N ALA A 116 -10.19 -21.99 0.23
CA ALA A 116 -9.28 -20.85 0.41
C ALA A 116 -9.61 -19.96 1.62
N PRO A 117 -10.87 -19.59 1.91
CA PRO A 117 -11.20 -18.77 3.08
C PRO A 117 -10.85 -19.47 4.39
N ALA A 118 -11.18 -20.76 4.51
CA ALA A 118 -10.90 -21.56 5.69
C ALA A 118 -9.39 -21.72 5.92
N ARG A 119 -8.64 -21.99 4.86
CA ARG A 119 -7.17 -22.10 4.93
C ARG A 119 -6.51 -20.78 5.28
N ALA A 120 -6.96 -19.67 4.71
CA ALA A 120 -6.47 -18.33 5.03
C ALA A 120 -6.72 -17.97 6.50
N MET A 121 -7.93 -18.24 7.02
CA MET A 121 -8.23 -18.03 8.44
C MET A 121 -7.39 -18.93 9.35
N ALA A 122 -7.23 -20.21 9.01
CA ALA A 122 -6.39 -21.12 9.79
C ALA A 122 -4.93 -20.67 9.82
N TRP A 123 -4.41 -20.19 8.69
CA TRP A 123 -3.06 -19.63 8.61
C TRP A 123 -2.89 -18.37 9.46
N LEU A 124 -3.86 -17.45 9.46
CA LEU A 124 -3.86 -16.27 10.31
C LEU A 124 -3.94 -16.64 11.80
N ALA A 125 -4.79 -17.61 12.15
CA ALA A 125 -4.94 -18.10 13.51
C ALA A 125 -3.64 -18.74 14.03
N ALA A 126 -2.93 -19.49 13.18
CA ALA A 126 -1.66 -20.13 13.51
C ALA A 126 -0.43 -19.19 13.42
N SER A 127 -0.61 -17.94 12.99
CA SER A 127 0.49 -16.99 12.85
C SER A 127 1.15 -16.72 14.20
N PRO A 128 2.49 -16.66 14.31
CA PRO A 128 3.20 -16.32 15.54
C PRO A 128 3.20 -14.81 15.85
N ALA A 129 2.34 -14.03 15.20
CA ALA A 129 2.20 -12.60 15.46
C ALA A 129 1.47 -12.34 16.78
N ASP A 130 1.95 -11.37 17.54
CA ASP A 130 1.31 -10.89 18.77
C ASP A 130 0.06 -10.05 18.44
N VAL A 131 0.13 -9.26 17.36
CA VAL A 131 -0.96 -8.39 16.90
C VAL A 131 -1.27 -8.64 15.43
N LEU A 132 -2.57 -8.75 15.11
CA LEU A 132 -3.06 -8.89 13.74
C LEU A 132 -3.94 -7.70 13.37
N CYS A 133 -3.56 -7.02 12.30
CA CYS A 133 -4.32 -5.93 11.70
C CYS A 133 -4.92 -6.40 10.37
N LEU A 134 -6.22 -6.66 10.36
CA LEU A 134 -6.93 -7.11 9.16
C LEU A 134 -7.71 -5.96 8.54
N GLN A 135 -7.49 -5.73 7.25
CA GLN A 135 -8.23 -4.75 6.45
C GLN A 135 -9.22 -5.47 5.54
N GLU A 136 -10.35 -4.80 5.27
CA GLU A 136 -11.42 -5.33 4.41
C GLU A 136 -11.90 -6.73 4.85
N PHE A 137 -11.95 -7.02 6.16
CA PHE A 137 -12.52 -8.28 6.61
C PHE A 137 -14.05 -8.19 6.67
N TYR A 138 -14.72 -9.28 6.32
CA TYR A 138 -16.16 -9.42 6.46
C TYR A 138 -16.46 -10.19 7.76
N GLN A 139 -17.35 -9.65 8.60
CA GLN A 139 -17.88 -10.32 9.77
C GLN A 139 -19.35 -10.64 9.55
N GLU A 140 -19.66 -11.92 9.58
CA GLU A 140 -21.04 -12.37 9.53
C GLU A 140 -21.78 -12.06 10.86
N PRO A 141 -22.97 -11.43 10.82
CA PRO A 141 -23.73 -11.13 12.02
C PRO A 141 -24.14 -12.40 12.77
N SER A 142 -24.02 -12.38 14.10
CA SER A 142 -24.49 -13.48 14.95
C SER A 142 -25.98 -13.76 14.70
N GLY A 143 -26.31 -15.03 14.44
CA GLY A 143 -27.69 -15.47 14.19
C GLY A 143 -28.14 -15.45 12.72
N THR A 144 -27.26 -15.08 11.78
CA THR A 144 -27.54 -15.28 10.35
C THR A 144 -27.35 -16.75 9.96
N HIS A 145 -28.32 -17.30 9.24
CA HIS A 145 -28.26 -18.64 8.63
C HIS A 145 -27.82 -18.50 7.17
N SER A 146 -26.54 -18.22 6.96
CA SER A 146 -25.96 -18.23 5.61
C SER A 146 -25.69 -19.66 5.14
N ALA A 147 -25.69 -19.88 3.82
CA ALA A 147 -25.34 -21.17 3.22
C ALA A 147 -23.92 -21.62 3.59
N ASP A 148 -23.05 -20.67 3.94
CA ASP A 148 -21.68 -20.90 4.38
C ASP A 148 -21.56 -21.15 5.91
N GLY A 149 -22.69 -21.22 6.62
CA GLY A 149 -22.76 -21.53 8.04
C GLY A 149 -22.02 -20.52 8.91
N ASN A 150 -21.12 -21.00 9.77
CA ASN A 150 -20.29 -20.14 10.63
C ASN A 150 -18.91 -19.84 10.02
N LEU A 151 -18.75 -19.99 8.70
CA LEU A 151 -17.43 -19.84 8.07
C LEU A 151 -16.87 -18.43 8.30
N PHE A 152 -17.69 -17.39 8.14
CA PHE A 152 -17.29 -15.99 8.12
C PHE A 152 -17.50 -15.26 9.45
N ARG A 153 -17.59 -16.00 10.56
CA ARG A 153 -17.46 -15.46 11.91
C ARG A 153 -15.98 -15.20 12.24
N VAL A 154 -15.35 -14.33 11.45
CA VAL A 154 -13.91 -14.07 11.45
C VAL A 154 -13.43 -13.59 12.82
N ALA A 155 -14.13 -12.65 13.44
CA ALA A 155 -13.80 -12.11 14.76
C ALA A 155 -13.78 -13.20 15.83
N ASP A 156 -14.74 -14.13 15.81
CA ASP A 156 -14.78 -15.22 16.79
C ASP A 156 -13.63 -16.20 16.57
N LYS A 157 -13.35 -16.54 15.31
CA LYS A 157 -12.31 -17.51 14.90
C LYS A 157 -10.89 -17.02 15.12
N LEU A 158 -10.60 -15.79 14.73
CA LEU A 158 -9.28 -15.16 14.86
C LEU A 158 -9.10 -14.43 16.19
N GLY A 159 -10.14 -14.42 17.00
CA GLY A 159 -10.18 -13.83 18.33
C GLY A 159 -10.24 -14.90 19.40
N PRO A 160 -11.34 -14.98 20.18
CA PRO A 160 -11.45 -15.87 21.33
C PRO A 160 -11.12 -17.34 21.04
N GLN A 161 -11.52 -17.87 19.87
CA GLN A 161 -11.25 -19.27 19.51
C GLN A 161 -9.76 -19.55 19.26
N SER A 162 -9.00 -18.52 18.88
CA SER A 162 -7.54 -18.59 18.72
C SER A 162 -6.76 -18.11 19.96
N GLY A 163 -7.46 -17.83 21.07
CA GLY A 163 -6.84 -17.29 22.29
C GLY A 163 -6.46 -15.81 22.21
N ARG A 164 -7.04 -15.06 21.26
CA ARG A 164 -6.74 -13.65 21.02
C ARG A 164 -7.88 -12.74 21.43
N GLN A 165 -7.55 -11.52 21.82
CA GLN A 165 -8.53 -10.46 22.03
C GLN A 165 -8.82 -9.74 20.71
N VAL A 166 -10.06 -9.31 20.52
CA VAL A 166 -10.51 -8.65 19.30
C VAL A 166 -10.85 -7.20 19.59
N PHE A 167 -10.34 -6.31 18.75
CA PHE A 167 -10.70 -4.91 18.73
C PHE A 167 -11.27 -4.55 17.36
N VAL A 168 -12.56 -4.23 17.31
CA VAL A 168 -13.23 -3.71 16.11
C VAL A 168 -13.73 -2.31 16.45
N SER A 169 -13.24 -1.30 15.74
CA SER A 169 -13.78 0.05 15.85
C SER A 169 -15.22 0.04 15.33
N LYS A 170 -16.13 0.62 16.12
CA LYS A 170 -17.49 0.93 15.65
C LYS A 170 -17.47 2.10 14.68
#